data_AF-A0A957I6F6-F1
#
_entry.id   AF-A0A957I6F6-F1
#
_cell.length_a   1.000
_cell.length_b   1.000
_cell.length_c   1.000
_cell.angle_alpha   90.00
_cell.angle_beta   90.00
_cell.angle_gamma   90.00
#
_symmetry.space_group_name_H-M   'P 1'
#
loop_
_entity.id
_entity.type
_entity.pdbx_description
1 polymer ?
#
loop_
_entity_poly.entity_id
_entity_poly.type
_entity_poly.pdbx_seq_one_letter_code
_entity_poly.pdbx_strand_id
1 'polypeptide(L)' 'MPIRPLVICLFRHKNHILVMEGYDPVKQQTFYRPLGGGIEFGEHSAIALRRELREELGAE' A
#
# COMPACT_ATOMS: atom_id res chain seq x y z
N MET A 1 -7.57 20.46 -1.45
CA MET A 1 -7.38 19.01 -1.28
C MET A 1 -5.90 18.79 -0.97
N PRO A 2 -5.52 18.27 0.20
CA PRO A 2 -4.12 18.06 0.52
C PRO A 2 -3.54 16.95 -0.36
N ILE A 3 -2.31 17.13 -0.84
CA ILE A 3 -1.56 16.08 -1.51
C ILE A 3 -0.94 15.20 -0.41
N ARG A 4 -1.18 13.88 -0.47
CA ARG A 4 -0.55 12.91 0.44
C ARG A 4 0.42 12.02 -0.36
N PRO A 5 1.71 11.95 0.00
CA PRO A 5 2.63 11.00 -0.59
C PRO A 5 2.30 9.56 -0.13
N LEU A 6 2.37 8.63 -1.07
CA LEU A 6 2.17 7.20 -0.82
C LEU A 6 3.41 6.41 -1.22
N VAL A 7 3.70 5.35 -0.48
CA VAL A 7 4.64 4.31 -0.89
C VAL A 7 3.86 3.06 -1.31
N ILE A 8 4.29 2.43 -2.40
CA ILE A 8 3.67 1.22 -2.93
C ILE A 8 4.76 0.21 -3.25
N CYS A 9 4.57 -1.05 -2.88
CA CYS A 9 5.47 -2.16 -3.22
C CYS A 9 4.75 -3.25 -4.00
N LEU A 10 5.34 -3.64 -5.12
CA LEU A 10 4.83 -4.71 -5.98
C LEU A 10 5.56 -6.02 -5.67
N PHE A 11 4.95 -6.86 -4.83
CA PHE A 11 5.45 -8.22 -4.64
C PHE A 11 5.03 -9.08 -5.82
N ARG A 12 6.01 -9.72 -6.44
CA ARG A 12 5.79 -10.63 -7.57
C ARG A 12 6.35 -12.00 -7.25
N HIS A 13 5.53 -13.02 -7.43
CA HIS A 13 5.94 -14.42 -7.34
C HIS A 13 5.46 -15.17 -8.59
N LYS A 14 6.42 -15.56 -9.45
CA LYS A 14 6.15 -16.11 -10.78
C LYS A 14 5.26 -15.15 -11.60
N ASN A 15 4.09 -15.62 -12.03
CA ASN A 15 3.11 -14.86 -12.80
C ASN A 15 2.02 -14.21 -11.93
N HIS A 16 2.19 -14.20 -10.61
CA HIS A 16 1.25 -13.61 -9.67
C HIS A 16 1.87 -12.38 -9.01
N ILE A 17 1.02 -11.40 -8.72
CA ILE A 17 1.35 -10.26 -7.87
C ILE A 17 0.48 -10.29 -6.63
N LEU A 18 1.03 -9.84 -5.51
CA LEU A 18 0.25 -9.67 -4.29
C LEU A 18 -0.42 -8.30 -4.31
N VAL A 19 -1.73 -8.30 -4.09
CA VAL A 19 -2.57 -7.10 -4.04
C VAL A 19 -3.51 -7.19 -2.85
N MET A 20 -3.89 -6.04 -2.32
CA MET A 20 -4.97 -5.91 -1.35
C MET A 20 -6.27 -5.52 -2.06
N GLU A 21 -7.39 -6.03 -1.55
CA GLU A 21 -8.73 -5.62 -1.97
C GLU A 21 -9.12 -4.31 -1.25
N GLY A 22 -9.72 -3.38 -1.98
CA GLY A 22 -10.33 -2.17 -1.43
C GLY A 22 -11.70 -1.91 -2.07
N TYR A 23 -12.55 -1.16 -1.36
CA TYR A 23 -13.86 -0.76 -1.86
C TYR A 23 -13.94 0.76 -1.97
N ASP A 24 -14.31 1.26 -3.14
CA ASP A 24 -14.61 2.69 -3.37
C ASP A 24 -16.11 2.91 -3.15
N PRO A 25 -16.54 3.54 -2.03
CA PRO A 25 -17.96 3.76 -1.75
C PRO A 25 -18.57 4.88 -2.60
N VAL A 26 -17.78 5.70 -3.28
CA VAL A 26 -18.29 6.73 -4.19
C VAL A 26 -18.64 6.11 -5.53
N LYS A 27 -17.78 5.23 -6.03
CA LYS A 27 -17.97 4.53 -7.31
C LYS A 27 -18.71 3.20 -7.16
N GLN A 28 -18.93 2.73 -5.93
CA GLN A 28 -19.54 1.44 -5.62
C GLN A 28 -18.84 0.27 -6.31
N GLN A 29 -17.51 0.25 -6.25
CA GLN A 29 -16.70 -0.77 -6.93
C GLN A 29 -15.57 -1.29 -6.04
N THR A 30 -15.30 -2.58 -6.17
CA THR A 30 -14.09 -3.22 -5.63
C THR A 30 -12.92 -2.93 -6.56
N PHE A 31 -11.77 -2.60 -5.97
CA PHE A 31 -10.51 -2.43 -6.69
C PHE A 31 -9.40 -3.23 -6.00
N TYR A 32 -8.32 -3.45 -6.73
CA TYR A 32 -7.13 -4.13 -6.21
C TYR A 32 -5.91 -3.22 -6.43
N ARG A 33 -5.07 -3.10 -5.40
CA ARG A 33 -3.82 -2.34 -5.47
C ARG A 33 -2.67 -3.10 -4.80
N PRO A 34 -1.41 -2.85 -5.19
CA PRO A 34 -0.29 -3.38 -4.42
C PRO A 34 -0.24 -2.74 -3.02
N LEU A 35 0.47 -3.41 -2.10
CA LEU A 35 0.56 -3.04 -0.70
C LEU A 35 1.32 -1.74 -0.47
N GLY A 36 1.09 -1.15 0.70
CA GLY A 36 1.71 0.09 1.16
C GLY A 36 0.70 1.21 1.31
N GLY A 37 1.11 2.24 2.02
CA GLY A 37 0.21 3.32 2.43
C GLY A 37 0.90 4.68 2.49
N GLY A 38 0.58 5.43 3.53
CA GLY A 38 1.00 6.82 3.67
C GLY A 38 2.47 6.95 4.04
N ILE A 39 3.15 7.94 3.47
CA ILE A 39 4.44 8.39 3.98
C ILE A 39 4.16 9.52 4.97
N GLU A 40 4.61 9.36 6.21
CA GLU A 40 4.47 10.39 7.25
C GLU A 40 5.50 11.51 7.08
N PHE A 41 5.23 12.69 7.65
CA PHE A 41 6.12 13.85 7.48
C PHE A 41 7.51 13.56 8.05
N GLY A 42 8.55 13.71 7.22
CA GLY A 42 9.93 13.39 7.60
C GLY A 42 10.28 11.90 7.55
N GLU A 43 9.35 11.03 7.18
CA GLU A 43 9.59 9.59 7.04
C GLU A 43 10.23 9.27 5.68
N HIS A 44 11.30 8.48 5.69
CA HIS A 44 11.87 7.95 4.45
C HIS A 44 10.94 6.88 3.86
N SER A 45 10.76 6.88 2.54
CA SER A 45 9.88 5.92 1.84
C SER A 45 10.18 4.45 2.16
N ALA A 46 11.45 4.08 2.34
CA ALA A 46 11.83 2.72 2.72
C ALA A 46 11.38 2.34 4.14
N ILE A 47 11.37 3.30 5.07
CA ILE A 47 10.88 3.10 6.44
C ILE A 47 9.36 3.02 6.44
N ALA A 48 8.69 3.93 5.72
CA ALA A 48 7.24 3.90 5.52
C ALA A 48 6.79 2.55 4.97
N LEU A 49 7.48 2.02 3.96
CA LEU A 49 7.13 0.74 3.37
C LEU A 49 7.24 -0.41 4.38
N ARG A 50 8.33 -0.49 5.16
CA ARG A 50 8.50 -1.54 6.17
C ARG A 50 7.45 -1.46 7.28
N ARG A 51 7.08 -0.24 7.71
CA ARG A 51 6.00 -0.02 8.68
C ARG A 51 4.67 -0.54 8.14
N GLU A 52 4.30 -0.14 6.92
CA GLU A 52 3.05 -0.57 6.28
C GLU A 52 2.99 -2.09 6.10
N LEU A 53 4.08 -2.74 5.66
CA LEU A 53 4.14 -4.21 5.54
C LEU A 53 3.96 -4.93 6.88
N ARG A 54 4.52 -4.37 7.95
CA ARG A 54 4.36 -4.91 9.30
C ARG A 54 2.93 -4.75 9.80
N GLU A 55 2.29 -3.62 9.54
CA GLU A 55 0.90 -3.34 9.92
C GLU A 55 -0.09 -4.20 9.13
N GLU A 56 0.11 -4.35 7.82
CA GLU A 56 -0.82 -5.07 6.93
C GLU A 56 -0.62 -6.59 6.94
N LEU A 57 0.63 -7.06 7.03
CA LEU A 57 0.96 -8.49 6.87
C LEU A 57 1.66 -9.13 8.08
N GLY A 58 2.09 -8.35 9.07
CA GLY A 58 2.95 -8.86 10.13
C GLY A 58 4.33 -9.35 9.62
N ALA A 59 4.74 -8.88 8.45
CA ALA A 59 6.01 -9.22 7.81
C ALA A 59 7.03 -8.07 7.90
N GLU A 60 8.31 -8.35 7.58
CA GLU A 60 9.39 -7.34 7.55
C GLU A 60 10.05 -7.20 6.18
#